data_AF-A0A7W0W5A9-F1
#
_entry.id   AF-A0A7W0W5A9-F1
#
_cell.length_a   1.000
_cell.length_b   1.000
_cell.length_c   1.000
_cell.angle_alpha   90.00
_cell.angle_beta   90.00
_cell.angle_gamma   90.00
#
_symmetry.space_group_name_H-M   'P 1'
#
loop_
_entity.id
_entity.type
_entity.pdbx_description
1 polymer ?
#
loop_
_entity_poly.entity_id
_entity_poly.type
_entity_poly.pdbx_seq_one_letter_code
_entity_poly.pdbx_strand_id
1 'polypeptide(L)'
;MKTLHFTRRVEADGSVRLDDLPPQAEVEIVVLYADPAEHRAELERWFAEVRRDHPFATLSKDEILAALRETREQVWEEHYAHQP
;
A
#
# COMPACT_ATOMS: atom_id res chain seq x y z
N MET A 1 -38.33 -16.07 10.82
CA MET A 1 -37.21 -15.63 9.96
C MET A 1 -36.37 -16.85 9.59
N LYS A 2 -36.10 -17.06 8.30
CA LYS A 2 -35.12 -18.07 7.86
C LYS A 2 -33.76 -17.39 7.78
N THR A 3 -32.78 -17.89 8.53
CA THR A 3 -31.38 -17.48 8.37
C THR A 3 -30.82 -18.21 7.16
N LEU A 4 -30.41 -17.46 6.14
CA LEU A 4 -29.70 -18.01 4.99
C LEU A 4 -28.20 -17.94 5.27
N HIS A 5 -27.51 -19.06 5.11
CA HIS A 5 -26.06 -19.12 5.18
C HIS A 5 -25.52 -19.04 3.76
N PHE A 6 -24.67 -18.06 3.49
CA PHE A 6 -23.94 -17.94 2.23
C PHE A 6 -22.45 -17.79 2.53
N THR A 7 -21.62 -18.21 1.59
CA THR A 7 -20.17 -18.12 1.71
C THR A 7 -19.69 -16.80 1.09
N ARG A 8 -18.98 -15.97 1.86
CA ARG A 8 -18.33 -14.76 1.36
C ARG A 8 -16.86 -15.02 1.12
N ARG A 9 -16.36 -14.69 -0.08
CA ARG A 9 -14.94 -14.65 -0.42
C ARG A 9 -14.54 -13.25 -0.89
N VAL A 10 -13.38 -12.78 -0.44
CA VAL A 10 -12.76 -11.53 -0.90
C VAL A 10 -11.54 -11.93 -1.70
N GLU A 11 -11.52 -11.57 -2.98
CA GLU A 11 -10.44 -11.90 -3.91
C GLU A 11 -9.30 -10.87 -3.79
N ALA A 12 -8.13 -11.22 -4.32
CA ALA A 12 -6.93 -10.36 -4.24
C ALA A 12 -7.08 -9.03 -4.99
N ASP A 13 -7.98 -8.96 -5.97
CA ASP A 13 -8.32 -7.74 -6.72
C ASP A 13 -9.35 -6.85 -6.01
N GLY A 14 -9.79 -7.24 -4.81
CA GLY A 14 -10.77 -6.53 -4.02
C GLY A 14 -12.22 -6.85 -4.37
N SER A 15 -12.48 -7.74 -5.33
CA SER A 15 -13.84 -8.20 -5.62
C SER A 15 -14.39 -9.10 -4.51
N VAL A 16 -15.72 -9.06 -4.31
CA VAL A 16 -16.42 -9.89 -3.33
C VAL A 16 -17.32 -10.88 -4.06
N ARG A 17 -17.11 -12.17 -3.80
CA ARG A 17 -17.95 -13.27 -4.31
C ARG A 17 -18.85 -13.81 -3.21
N LEU A 18 -20.12 -14.02 -3.55
CA LEU A 18 -21.11 -14.67 -2.70
C LEU A 18 -21.52 -15.99 -3.35
N ASP A 19 -21.22 -17.09 -2.68
CA ASP A 19 -21.58 -18.44 -3.12
C ASP A 19 -22.79 -18.96 -2.32
N ASP A 20 -23.49 -19.96 -2.86
CA ASP A 20 -24.64 -20.64 -2.24
C ASP A 20 -25.89 -19.77 -2.02
N LEU A 21 -26.06 -18.71 -2.82
CA LEU A 21 -27.28 -17.91 -2.82
C LEU A 21 -28.46 -18.70 -3.40
N PRO A 22 -29.62 -18.77 -2.71
CA PRO A 22 -30.82 -19.36 -3.26
C PRO A 22 -31.22 -18.68 -4.58
N PRO A 23 -31.78 -19.41 -5.55
CA PRO A 23 -32.35 -18.80 -6.74
C PRO A 23 -33.38 -17.74 -6.33
N GLN A 24 -33.31 -16.57 -6.96
CA GLN A 24 -34.23 -15.44 -6.72
C GLN A 24 -34.11 -14.76 -5.34
N ALA A 25 -33.03 -15.02 -4.59
CA ALA A 25 -32.73 -14.25 -3.39
C ALA A 25 -32.31 -12.80 -3.76
N GLU A 26 -32.96 -11.82 -3.16
CA GLU A 26 -32.51 -10.42 -3.21
C GLU A 26 -31.42 -10.18 -2.17
N VAL A 27 -30.32 -9.56 -2.58
CA VAL A 27 -29.17 -9.24 -1.72
C VAL A 27 -28.84 -7.77 -1.87
N GLU A 28 -28.74 -7.07 -0.75
CA GLU A 28 -28.21 -5.70 -0.71
C GLU A 28 -26.73 -5.76 -0.30
N ILE A 29 -25.86 -5.20 -1.13
CA ILE A 29 -24.43 -5.06 -0.84
C ILE A 29 -24.14 -3.59 -0.58
N VAL A 30 -23.96 -3.22 0.69
CA VAL A 30 -23.55 -1.87 1.08
C VAL A 30 -22.04 -1.83 1.19
N VAL A 31 -21.39 -1.14 0.25
CA VAL A 31 -19.96 -0.84 0.33
C VAL A 31 -19.79 0.39 1.21
N LEU A 32 -19.31 0.19 2.44
CA LEU A 32 -18.89 1.29 3.30
C LEU A 32 -17.49 1.71 2.87
N TYR A 33 -17.36 2.93 2.35
CA TYR A 33 -16.06 3.56 2.21
C TYR A 33 -15.54 3.82 3.62
N ALA A 34 -14.43 3.18 3.98
CA ALA A 34 -13.73 3.53 5.21
C ALA A 34 -13.32 5.01 5.12
N ASP A 35 -13.62 5.79 6.15
CA ASP A 35 -13.18 7.17 6.21
C ASP A 35 -11.64 7.15 6.24
N PRO A 36 -10.94 7.90 5.38
CA PRO A 36 -9.48 8.03 5.46
C PRO A 36 -8.97 8.38 6.87
N ALA A 37 -9.80 9.03 7.70
CA ALA A 37 -9.52 9.29 9.11
C ALA A 37 -9.42 8.02 9.96
N GLU A 38 -10.16 6.95 9.65
CA GLU A 38 -10.13 5.67 10.36
C GLU A 38 -8.77 4.97 10.21
N HIS A 39 -8.10 5.15 9.07
CA HIS A 39 -6.79 4.58 8.80
C HIS A 39 -5.62 5.48 9.21
N ARG A 40 -5.89 6.69 9.70
CA ARG A 40 -4.84 7.65 10.06
C ARG A 40 -3.88 7.08 11.10
N ALA A 41 -4.40 6.43 12.14
CA ALA A 41 -3.57 5.84 13.19
C ALA A 41 -2.69 4.69 12.67
N GLU A 42 -3.23 3.89 11.75
CA GLU A 42 -2.49 2.79 11.12
C GLU A 42 -1.39 3.30 10.20
N LEU A 43 -1.69 4.33 9.39
CA LEU A 43 -0.72 5.01 8.54
C LEU A 43 0.38 5.68 9.37
N GLU A 44 0.02 6.37 10.45
CA GLU A 44 1.00 6.99 11.35
C GLU A 44 1.93 5.95 11.98
N ARG A 45 1.40 4.79 12.41
CA ARG A 45 2.20 3.67 12.91
C ARG A 45 3.14 3.13 11.82
N TRP A 46 2.62 2.88 10.62
CA TRP A 46 3.41 2.38 9.50
C TRP A 46 4.53 3.35 9.13
N PHE A 47 4.26 4.66 9.06
CA PHE A 47 5.29 5.67 8.82
C PHE A 47 6.34 5.72 9.94
N ALA A 48 5.96 5.48 11.20
CA ALA A 48 6.92 5.41 12.31
C ALA A 48 7.86 4.21 12.17
N GLU A 49 7.34 3.04 11.77
CA GLU A 49 8.14 1.84 11.49
C GLU A 49 9.10 2.08 10.32
N VAL A 50 8.59 2.61 9.21
CA VAL A 50 9.40 2.92 8.02
C VAL A 50 10.53 3.91 8.35
N ARG A 51 10.26 4.94 9.16
CA ARG A 51 11.28 5.90 9.61
C ARG A 51 12.33 5.29 10.52
N ARG A 52 11.97 4.30 11.34
CA ARG A 52 12.93 3.58 12.19
C ARG A 52 13.85 2.70 11.35
N ASP A 53 13.29 2.05 10.35
CA ASP A 53 13.99 0.98 9.62
C ASP A 53 14.74 1.51 8.38
N HIS A 54 14.38 2.69 7.87
CA HIS A 54 14.97 3.27 6.66
C HIS A 54 15.48 4.71 6.84
N PRO A 55 16.80 4.97 6.69
CA PRO A 55 17.39 6.31 6.79
C PRO A 55 16.77 7.31 5.81
N PHE A 56 16.42 6.88 4.61
CA PHE A 56 15.79 7.73 3.60
C PHE A 56 14.43 8.30 4.04
N ALA A 57 13.73 7.62 4.93
CA ALA A 57 12.41 8.06 5.40
C ALA A 57 12.49 9.21 6.42
N THR A 58 13.68 9.49 6.97
CA THR A 58 13.92 10.62 7.88
C THR A 58 14.56 11.83 7.20
N LEU A 59 15.04 11.67 5.97
CA LEU A 59 15.69 12.75 5.22
C LEU A 59 14.66 13.71 4.64
N SER A 60 15.01 14.99 4.63
CA SER A 60 14.31 16.01 3.86
C SER A 60 14.48 15.77 2.36
N LYS A 61 13.60 16.38 1.57
CA LYS A 61 13.68 16.34 0.11
C LYS A 61 15.07 16.76 -0.40
N ASP A 62 15.64 17.81 0.18
CA ASP A 62 16.93 18.35 -0.27
C ASP A 62 18.08 17.40 0.08
N GLU A 63 18.04 16.76 1.25
CA GLU A 63 19.00 15.73 1.64
C GLU A 63 18.92 14.48 0.75
N ILE A 64 17.70 14.06 0.40
CA ILE A 64 17.49 12.96 -0.56
C ILE A 64 18.09 13.32 -1.92
N LEU A 65 17.82 14.53 -2.42
CA LEU A 65 18.35 14.98 -3.71
C LEU A 65 19.87 15.11 -3.70
N ALA A 66 20.47 15.54 -2.59
CA ALA A 66 21.92 15.59 -2.43
C ALA A 66 22.54 14.18 -2.47
N ALA A 67 22.01 13.24 -1.67
CA ALA A 67 22.48 11.86 -1.64
C ALA A 67 22.37 11.17 -3.02
N LEU A 68 21.29 11.43 -3.76
CA LEU A 68 21.11 10.89 -5.11
C LEU A 68 22.12 11.48 -6.11
N ARG A 69 22.47 12.76 -5.99
CA ARG A 69 23.48 13.41 -6.86
C ARG A 69 24.87 12.87 -6.59
N GLU A 70 25.25 12.72 -5.32
CA GLU A 70 26.52 12.12 -4.90
C GLU A 70 26.63 10.68 -5.42
N THR A 71 25.59 9.86 -5.20
CA THR A 71 25.54 8.48 -5.71
C THR A 71 25.69 8.45 -7.25
N ARG A 72 25.05 9.38 -7.98
CA ARG A 72 25.16 9.46 -9.43
C ARG A 72 26.58 9.80 -9.88
N GLU A 73 27.24 10.75 -9.23
CA GLU A 73 28.62 11.14 -9.54
C GLU A 73 29.60 10.01 -9.23
N GLN A 74 29.40 9.32 -8.11
CA GLN A 74 30.20 8.16 -7.74
C GLN A 74 30.04 7.00 -8.75
N VAL A 75 28.81 6.66 -9.14
CA VAL A 75 28.55 5.66 -10.19
C VAL A 75 29.15 6.08 -11.53
N TRP A 76 29.10 7.38 -11.86
CA TRP A 76 29.72 7.89 -13.08
C TRP A 76 31.24 7.72 -13.07
N GLU A 77 31.89 8.09 -11.96
CA GLU A 77 33.33 7.88 -11.77
C GLU A 77 33.71 6.39 -11.85
N GLU A 78 32.98 5.53 -11.16
CA GLU A 78 33.26 4.09 -11.10
C GLU A 78 33.06 3.37 -12.45
N HIS A 79 32.07 3.78 -13.25
CA HIS A 79 31.68 3.06 -14.46
C HIS A 79 32.08 3.73 -15.78
N TYR A 80 32.26 5.05 -15.80
CA TYR A 80 32.38 5.82 -17.04
C TYR A 80 33.60 6.73 -17.10
N ALA A 81 34.17 7.18 -15.97
CA ALA A 81 35.36 8.07 -16.00
C ALA A 81 36.64 7.40 -16.53
N HIS A 82 36.65 6.07 -16.64
CA HIS A 82 37.78 5.29 -17.19
C HIS A 82 37.47 4.62 -18.54
N GLN A 83 36.36 4.95 -19.20
CA GLN A 83 36.12 4.51 -20.58
C GLN A 83 36.91 5.41 -21.56
N PRO A 84 37.72 4.84 -22.47
CA PRO A 84 38.55 5.58 -23.42
C PRO A 84 37.76 6.30 -24.52
#